data_AF-A0A2D9LZD9-F1
#
_entry.id   AF-A0A2D9LZD9-F1
#
_cell.length_a   1.000
_cell.length_b   1.000
_cell.length_c   1.000
_cell.angle_alpha   90.00
_cell.angle_beta   90.00
_cell.angle_gamma   90.00
#
_symmetry.space_group_name_H-M   'P 1'
#
loop_
_entity.id
_entity.type
_entity.pdbx_description
1 polymer ?
#
loop_
_entity_poly.entity_id
_entity_poly.type
_entity_poly.pdbx_seq_one_letter_code
_entity_poly.pdbx_strand_id
1 'polypeptide(L)' 'MYTISVKYVGFIVATPIVMVIYLWGMGYRKPVALAIIPITTMVVLLLLFVKVTFIPLPRGYGIFRELSLLFY' A
#
# COMPACT_ATOMS: atom_id res chain seq x y z
N MET A 1 -1.12 -15.84 2.42
CA MET A 1 -1.96 -15.06 1.47
C MET A 1 -1.41 -13.65 1.21
N TYR A 2 -1.17 -12.80 2.22
CA TYR A 2 -0.61 -11.44 2.04
C TYR A 2 0.74 -11.38 1.29
N THR A 3 1.68 -12.27 1.62
CA THR A 3 3.04 -12.30 1.03
C THR A 3 3.07 -12.59 -0.47
N ILE A 4 2.07 -13.31 -0.99
CA ILE A 4 1.98 -13.63 -2.43
C ILE A 4 1.42 -12.43 -3.19
N SER A 5 0.35 -11.80 -2.68
CA SER A 5 -0.28 -10.63 -3.30
C SER A 5 0.68 -9.44 -3.43
N VAL A 6 1.49 -9.17 -2.41
CA VAL A 6 2.49 -8.08 -2.42
C VAL A 6 3.55 -8.30 -3.51
N LYS A 7 3.86 -9.56 -3.84
CA LYS A 7 4.84 -9.90 -4.88
C LYS A 7 4.36 -9.54 -6.28
N TYR A 8 3.04 -9.62 -6.53
CA TYR A 8 2.44 -9.36 -7.85
C TYR A 8 1.95 -7.92 -8.03
N VAL A 9 1.26 -7.37 -7.02
CA VAL A 9 0.56 -6.07 -7.13
C VAL A 9 1.41 -4.92 -6.56
N GLY A 10 2.47 -5.23 -5.82
CA GLY A 10 3.33 -4.24 -5.19
C GLY A 10 2.72 -3.63 -3.91
N PHE A 11 3.60 -3.07 -3.08
CA PHE A 11 3.26 -2.51 -1.77
C PHE A 11 2.28 -1.34 -1.86
N ILE A 12 2.44 -0.50 -2.90
CA ILE A 12 1.62 0.69 -3.17
C ILE A 12 0.13 0.36 -3.25
N VAL A 13 -0.23 -0.75 -3.88
CA VAL A 13 -1.62 -1.11 -4.13
C VAL A 13 -2.11 -2.17 -3.14
N ALA A 14 -1.26 -3.13 -2.77
CA ALA A 14 -1.64 -4.18 -1.83
C ALA A 14 -1.96 -3.62 -0.43
N THR A 15 -1.17 -2.67 0.06
CA THR A 15 -1.31 -2.10 1.40
C THR A 15 -2.66 -1.40 1.60
N PRO A 16 -3.07 -0.44 0.74
CA PRO A 16 -4.35 0.22 0.92
C PRO A 16 -5.53 -0.75 0.76
N ILE A 17 -5.50 -1.68 -0.20
CA ILE A 17 -6.57 -2.67 -0.38
C ILE A 17 -6.75 -3.52 0.88
N VAL A 18 -5.66 -4.05 1.42
CA VAL A 18 -5.71 -4.90 2.62
C VAL A 18 -6.20 -4.09 3.83
N MET A 19 -5.74 -2.85 3.99
CA MET A 19 -6.23 -1.98 5.05
C MET A 19 -7.71 -1.65 4.92
N VAL A 20 -8.23 -1.41 3.72
CA VAL A 20 -9.66 -1.22 3.48
C VAL A 20 -10.45 -2.45 3.91
N ILE A 21 -10.00 -3.65 3.51
CA ILE A 21 -10.64 -4.91 3.88
C ILE A 21 -10.66 -5.08 5.41
N TYR A 22 -9.55 -4.78 6.09
CA TYR A 22 -9.47 -4.83 7.55
C TYR A 22 -10.40 -3.83 8.23
N LEU A 23 -10.37 -2.56 7.81
CA LEU A 23 -11.23 -1.51 8.38
C LEU A 23 -12.71 -1.87 8.20
N TRP A 24 -13.08 -2.38 7.02
CA TRP A 24 -14.43 -2.81 6.75
C TRP A 24 -14.84 -4.01 7.63
N GLY A 25 -13.95 -4.98 7.82
CA GLY A 25 -14.14 -6.11 8.72
C GLY A 25 -14.26 -5.71 10.20
N MET A 26 -13.58 -4.63 10.62
CA MET A 26 -13.70 -4.04 11.97
C MET A 26 -14.99 -3.22 12.16
N GLY A 27 -15.85 -3.12 11.14
CA GLY A 27 -17.11 -2.40 11.21
C GLY A 27 -17.00 -0.90 10.93
N TYR A 28 -15.86 -0.39 10.44
CA TYR A 28 -15.78 0.97 9.94
C TYR A 28 -16.59 1.08 8.64
N ARG A 29 -17.67 1.87 8.68
CA ARG A 29 -18.59 2.08 7.54
C ARG A 29 -18.44 3.46 6.88
N LYS A 30 -17.70 4.38 7.51
CA LYS A 30 -17.52 5.74 6.98
C LYS A 30 -16.60 5.69 5.74
N PRO A 31 -17.08 6.04 4.53
CA PRO A 31 -16.30 5.91 3.30
C PRO A 31 -15.05 6.80 3.31
N VAL A 32 -15.14 7.96 3.97
CA VAL A 32 -14.02 8.88 4.18
C VAL A 32 -12.90 8.22 4.97
N ALA A 33 -13.23 7.52 6.07
CA ALA A 33 -12.24 6.81 6.89
C ALA A 33 -11.63 5.62 6.12
N LEU A 34 -12.45 4.93 5.33
CA LEU A 34 -12.01 3.82 4.48
C LEU A 34 -11.08 4.27 3.34
N ALA A 35 -11.14 5.51 2.89
CA ALA A 35 -10.24 6.02 1.85
C ALA A 35 -9.00 6.72 2.45
N ILE A 36 -9.18 7.61 3.42
CA ILE A 36 -8.09 8.45 3.93
C ILE A 36 -7.08 7.62 4.71
N ILE A 37 -7.53 6.80 5.66
CA ILE A 37 -6.62 6.07 6.56
C ILE A 37 -5.65 5.16 5.79
N PRO A 38 -6.12 4.34 4.82
CA PRO A 38 -5.22 3.48 4.04
C PRO A 38 -4.25 4.26 3.17
N ILE A 39 -4.70 5.34 2.53
CA ILE A 39 -3.86 6.17 1.64
C ILE A 39 -2.79 6.89 2.45
N THR A 40 -3.16 7.57 3.54
CA THR A 40 -2.21 8.28 4.39
C THR A 40 -1.18 7.33 4.97
N THR A 41 -1.60 6.16 5.46
CA THR A 41 -0.66 5.19 6.03
C THR A 41 0.30 4.65 4.96
N MET A 42 -0.21 4.35 3.77
CA MET A 42 0.60 3.91 2.64
C MET A 42 1.64 4.97 2.22
N VAL A 43 1.27 6.26 2.17
CA VAL A 43 2.21 7.36 1.88
C VAL A 43 3.27 7.50 2.96
N VAL A 44 2.87 7.46 4.24
CA VAL A 44 3.82 7.55 5.37
C VAL A 44 4.82 6.40 5.33
N LEU A 45 4.36 5.17 5.10
CA LEU A 45 5.23 4.01 4.99
C LEU A 45 6.15 4.10 3.77
N LEU A 46 5.65 4.55 2.62
CA LEU A 46 6.48 4.81 1.44
C LEU A 46 7.61 5.79 1.77
N LEU A 47 7.28 6.95 2.35
CA LEU A 47 8.29 7.95 2.68
C LEU A 47 9.30 7.44 3.71
N LEU A 48 8.84 6.74 4.74
CA LEU A 48 9.70 6.15 5.75
C LEU A 48 10.68 5.16 5.11
N PHE A 49 10.20 4.21 4.32
CA PHE A 49 11.05 3.15 3.78
C PHE A 49 11.93 3.61 2.63
N VAL A 50 11.41 4.46 1.73
CA VAL A 50 12.17 4.94 0.58
C VAL A 50 13.18 6.01 1.00
N LYS A 51 12.78 7.02 1.79
CA LYS A 51 13.64 8.16 2.10
C LYS A 51 14.45 8.01 3.39
N VAL A 52 13.94 7.31 4.39
CA VAL A 52 14.63 7.21 5.70
C VAL A 52 15.51 5.96 5.77
N THR A 53 14.99 4.81 5.34
CA THR A 53 15.72 3.54 5.44
C THR A 53 16.40 3.11 4.15
N PHE A 54 16.10 3.76 3.02
CA PHE A 54 16.59 3.41 1.67
C PHE A 54 16.29 1.97 1.26
N ILE A 55 15.27 1.35 1.85
CA ILE A 55 14.88 -0.03 1.56
C ILE A 55 13.83 -0.03 0.44
N PRO A 56 14.11 -0.71 -0.69
CA PRO A 56 13.14 -0.82 -1.77
C PRO A 56 11.98 -1.70 -1.37
N LEU A 57 10.78 -1.10 -1.35
CA LEU A 57 9.54 -1.82 -1.16
C LEU A 57 9.20 -2.69 -2.38
N PRO A 58 8.46 -3.80 -2.20
CA PRO A 58 8.04 -4.66 -3.30
C PRO A 58 7.26 -3.84 -4.34
N ARG A 59 7.80 -3.77 -5.57
CA ARG A 59 7.23 -2.94 -6.64
C ARG A 59 6.13 -3.63 -7.44
N GLY A 60 5.91 -4.93 -7.22
CA GLY A 60 5.03 -5.73 -8.07
C GLY A 60 5.64 -6.01 -9.46
N TYR A 61 4.84 -6.59 -10.35
CA TYR A 61 5.23 -6.87 -11.74
C TYR A 61 4.38 -6.04 -12.72
N GLY A 62 4.92 -5.76 -13.93
CA GLY A 62 4.21 -5.02 -14.98
C GLY A 62 3.91 -3.57 -14.61
N ILE A 63 2.66 -3.12 -14.83
CA ILE A 63 2.20 -1.74 -14.60
C ILE A 63 2.42 -1.28 -13.15
N PHE A 64 2.34 -2.19 -12.17
CA PHE A 64 2.59 -1.89 -10.76
C PHE A 64 4.05 -1.50 -10.49
N ARG A 65 4.98 -2.10 -11.25
CA ARG A 65 6.41 -1.76 -11.18
C ARG A 65 6.65 -0.36 -11.72
N GLU A 66 6.02 0.00 -12.82
CA GLU A 66 6.13 1.33 -13.44
C GLU A 66 5.54 2.42 -12.53
N LEU A 67 4.36 2.17 -11.95
CA LEU A 67 3.78 3.04 -10.92
C LEU A 67 4.73 3.21 -9.72
N SER A 68 5.34 2.13 -9.25
CA SER A 68 6.27 2.19 -8.12
C SER A 68 7.56 2.94 -8.44
N LEU A 69 8.01 2.92 -9.69
CA LEU A 69 9.18 3.69 -10.15
C LEU A 69 8.93 5.19 -10.17
N LEU A 70 7.67 5.66 -10.23
CA LEU A 70 7.36 7.09 -10.14
C LEU A 70 7.61 7.67 -8.73
N PHE A 71 7.61 6.81 -7.71
CA PHE A 71 7.76 7.21 -6.31
C PHE A 71 9.14 6.88 -5.72
N TYR A 72 10.03 6.26 -6.51
CA TYR A 72 11.34 5.79 -6.10
C TYR A 72 12.44 6.55 -6.82
#